data_AF-A0A0K8JHN0-F1
#
_entry.id   AF-A0A0K8JHN0-F1
#
_cell.length_a   1.000
_cell.length_b   1.000
_cell.length_c   1.000
_cell.angle_alpha   90.00
_cell.angle_beta   90.00
_cell.angle_gamma   90.00
#
_symmetry.space_group_name_H-M   'P 1'
#
loop_
_entity.id
_entity.type
_entity.pdbx_description
1 polymer ?
#
loop_
_entity_poly.entity_id
_entity_poly.type
_entity_poly.pdbx_seq_one_letter_code
_entity_poly.pdbx_strand_id
1 'polypeptide(L)'
;MKSDGMAVNQKHYQFAPVEPIEILQMYLDPKEFQGFLLGNVLKYLLRLGRKDEAEKEVDKAFQYLLWLRQAVNGENINPREK
;
A
#
# COMPACT_ATOMS: atom_id res chain seq x y z
N MET A 1 11.69 -1.68 18.73
CA MET A 1 10.30 -1.48 18.26
C MET A 1 9.96 -2.60 17.29
N LYS A 2 8.80 -3.25 17.45
CA LYS A 2 8.31 -4.20 16.43
C LYS A 2 8.08 -3.41 15.12
N SER A 3 8.47 -3.97 13.99
CA SER A 3 8.19 -3.36 12.68
C SER A 3 6.68 -3.49 12.39
N ASP A 4 6.00 -2.36 12.23
CA ASP A 4 4.60 -2.30 11.83
C ASP A 4 4.41 -2.69 10.35
N GLY A 5 3.16 -2.81 9.91
CA GLY A 5 2.84 -3.21 8.53
C GLY A 5 2.97 -2.10 7.48
N MET A 6 3.37 -0.88 7.85
CA MET A 6 3.35 0.31 7.00
C MET A 6 4.52 0.34 6.01
N ALA A 7 4.31 0.91 4.83
CA ALA A 7 5.28 0.88 3.73
C ALA A 7 6.64 1.50 4.12
N VAL A 8 6.62 2.64 4.83
CA VAL A 8 7.82 3.36 5.30
C VAL A 8 8.75 2.50 6.16
N ASN A 9 8.23 1.45 6.81
CA ASN A 9 8.98 0.58 7.70
C ASN A 9 9.40 -0.75 7.06
N GLN A 10 8.97 -1.04 5.83
CA GLN A 10 9.24 -2.30 5.13
C GLN A 10 10.53 -2.24 4.29
N LYS A 11 11.69 -2.16 4.95
CA LYS A 11 13.02 -2.03 4.31
C LYS A 11 13.43 -3.21 3.42
N HIS A 12 12.70 -4.33 3.46
CA HIS A 12 13.00 -5.52 2.67
C HIS A 12 12.78 -5.36 1.16
N TYR A 13 12.23 -4.24 0.69
CA TYR A 13 11.99 -3.95 -0.73
C TYR A 13 12.93 -2.90 -1.35
N GLN A 14 13.79 -2.27 -0.53
CA GLN A 14 14.67 -1.17 -0.94
C GLN A 14 15.93 -1.62 -1.72
N PHE A 15 15.82 -2.65 -2.55
CA PHE A 15 16.90 -3.09 -3.44
C PHE A 15 17.02 -2.20 -4.68
N ALA A 16 15.95 -1.49 -5.04
CA ALA A 16 15.87 -0.60 -6.19
C ALA A 16 15.56 0.83 -5.74
N PRO A 17 15.98 1.85 -6.51
CA PRO A 17 15.65 3.25 -6.21
C PRO A 17 14.15 3.56 -6.35
N VAL A 18 13.40 2.70 -7.03
CA VAL A 18 11.97 2.85 -7.31
C VAL A 18 11.22 1.65 -6.72
N GLU A 19 10.18 1.94 -5.93
CA GLU A 19 9.30 0.94 -5.33
C GLU A 19 8.19 0.52 -6.31
N PRO A 20 7.65 -0.71 -6.22
CA PRO A 20 6.63 -1.19 -7.15
C PRO A 20 5.39 -0.29 -7.27
N ILE A 21 4.97 0.36 -6.17
CA ILE A 21 3.82 1.28 -6.21
C ILE A 21 4.10 2.50 -7.09
N GLU A 22 5.36 2.95 -7.15
CA GLU A 22 5.79 4.07 -7.98
C GLU A 22 5.80 3.69 -9.47
N ILE A 23 6.10 2.43 -9.79
CA ILE A 23 5.98 1.92 -11.16
C ILE A 23 4.51 1.84 -11.57
N LEU A 24 3.65 1.29 -10.70
CA LEU A 24 2.23 1.12 -11.00
C LEU A 24 1.52 2.46 -11.19
N GLN A 25 1.80 3.47 -10.37
CA GLN A 25 1.20 4.81 -10.54
C GLN A 25 1.63 5.50 -11.85
N MET A 26 2.82 5.16 -12.37
CA MET A 26 3.33 5.72 -13.64
C MET A 26 2.71 5.06 -14.87
N TYR A 27 2.45 3.75 -14.81
CA TYR A 27 2.11 2.94 -15.98
C TYR A 27 0.62 2.61 -16.12
N LEU A 28 -0.10 2.48 -15.01
CA LEU A 28 -1.53 2.17 -15.04
C LEU A 28 -2.34 3.43 -15.31
N ASP A 29 -3.47 3.27 -15.99
CA ASP A 29 -4.42 4.38 -16.06
C ASP A 29 -5.03 4.66 -14.65
N PRO A 30 -5.56 5.87 -14.40
CA PRO A 30 -6.05 6.23 -13.07
C PRO A 30 -7.09 5.25 -12.50
N LYS A 31 -7.96 4.67 -13.33
CA LYS A 31 -8.99 3.74 -12.89
C LYS A 31 -8.39 2.37 -12.57
N GLU A 32 -7.46 1.88 -13.38
CA GLU A 32 -6.70 0.66 -13.10
C GLU A 32 -5.92 0.78 -11.80
N PHE A 33 -5.23 1.90 -11.59
CA PHE A 33 -4.44 2.14 -10.39
C PHE A 33 -5.31 2.22 -9.13
N GLN A 34 -6.42 2.97 -9.19
CA GLN A 34 -7.40 2.99 -8.09
C GLN A 34 -8.01 1.61 -7.82
N GLY A 35 -8.31 0.84 -8.87
CA GLY A 35 -8.79 -0.53 -8.75
C GLY A 35 -7.78 -1.46 -8.06
N PHE A 36 -6.49 -1.34 -8.41
CA PHE A 36 -5.40 -2.05 -7.74
C PHE A 36 -5.34 -1.71 -6.24
N LEU A 37 -5.42 -0.42 -5.88
CA LEU A 37 -5.38 0.01 -4.48
C LEU A 37 -6.57 -0.53 -3.70
N LEU A 38 -7.79 -0.39 -4.24
CA LEU A 38 -9.02 -0.90 -3.63
C LEU A 38 -8.98 -2.42 -3.42
N GLY A 39 -8.50 -3.16 -4.43
CA GLY A 39 -8.32 -4.61 -4.34
C GLY A 39 -7.37 -5.01 -3.22
N ASN A 40 -6.29 -4.24 -3.00
CA ASN A 40 -5.36 -4.48 -1.91
C ASN A 40 -5.96 -4.17 -0.52
N VAL A 41 -6.77 -3.10 -0.39
CA VAL A 41 -7.54 -2.85 0.85
C VAL A 41 -8.39 -4.07 1.20
N LEU A 42 -9.20 -4.54 0.24
CA LEU A 42 -10.06 -5.71 0.44
C LEU A 42 -9.25 -6.97 0.77
N LYS A 43 -8.15 -7.21 0.04
CA LYS A 43 -7.25 -8.35 0.27
C LYS A 43 -6.77 -8.41 1.71
N TYR A 44 -6.32 -7.28 2.27
CA TYR A 44 -5.79 -7.25 3.64
C TYR A 44 -6.87 -7.38 4.70
N LEU A 45 -8.06 -6.81 4.47
CA LEU A 45 -9.22 -7.04 5.34
C LEU A 45 -9.65 -8.51 5.36
N LEU A 46 -9.66 -9.20 4.21
CA LEU A 46 -10.01 -10.62 4.12
C LEU A 46 -8.98 -11.56 4.77
N ARG A 47 -7.73 -11.11 4.90
CA ARG A 47 -6.65 -11.86 5.57
C ARG A 47 -6.62 -11.68 7.08
N LEU A 48 -7.40 -10.75 7.62
CA LEU A 48 -7.36 -10.37 9.04
C LEU A 48 -7.57 -11.59 9.95
N GLY A 49 -6.57 -11.86 10.80
CA GLY A 49 -6.59 -12.99 11.74
C GLY A 49 -6.44 -14.37 11.10
N ARG A 50 -6.09 -14.45 9.81
CA ARG A 50 -5.99 -15.73 9.06
C ARG A 50 -4.61 -16.02 8.48
N LYS A 51 -3.77 -15.02 8.24
CA LYS A 51 -2.45 -15.20 7.59
C LYS A 51 -1.29 -14.63 8.40
N ASP A 52 -1.20 -13.31 8.53
CA ASP A 52 -0.18 -12.65 9.37
C ASP A 52 -0.79 -12.17 10.70
N GLU A 53 0.04 -11.57 11.57
CA GLU A 53 -0.42 -10.84 12.75
C GLU A 53 -1.49 -9.82 12.36
N ALA A 54 -2.61 -9.82 13.09
CA ALA A 54 -3.77 -8.99 12.76
C ALA A 54 -3.41 -7.50 12.63
N GLU A 55 -2.54 -7.00 13.51
CA GLU A 55 -2.03 -5.62 13.47
C GLU A 55 -1.38 -5.28 12.12
N LYS A 56 -0.51 -6.16 11.60
CA LYS A 56 0.16 -5.94 10.31
C LYS A 56 -0.81 -5.97 9.13
N GLU A 57 -1.86 -6.79 9.19
CA GLU A 57 -2.89 -6.81 8.14
C GLU A 57 -3.75 -5.54 8.18
N VAL A 58 -4.10 -5.04 9.37
CA VAL A 58 -4.81 -3.76 9.54
C VAL A 58 -3.96 -2.59 9.03
N ASP A 59 -2.68 -2.52 9.41
CA ASP A 59 -1.76 -1.48 8.95
C ASP A 59 -1.66 -1.45 7.42
N LYS A 60 -1.54 -2.63 6.78
CA LYS A 60 -1.50 -2.72 5.31
C LYS A 60 -2.82 -2.29 4.68
N ALA A 61 -3.96 -2.72 5.22
CA ALA A 61 -5.27 -2.28 4.72
C ALA A 61 -5.40 -0.74 4.80
N PHE A 62 -4.97 -0.16 5.93
CA PHE A 62 -4.99 1.28 6.15
C PHE A 62 -4.04 2.03 5.21
N GLN A 63 -2.81 1.55 5.01
CA GLN A 63 -1.86 2.14 4.06
C GLN A 63 -2.43 2.23 2.64
N TYR A 64 -3.03 1.14 2.14
CA TYR A 64 -3.63 1.13 0.80
C TYR A 64 -4.87 2.03 0.71
N LEU A 65 -5.61 2.22 1.81
CA LEU A 65 -6.73 3.15 1.85
C LEU A 65 -6.27 4.61 1.80
N LEU A 66 -5.18 4.96 2.49
CA LEU A 66 -4.56 6.29 2.39
C LEU A 66 -4.10 6.59 0.96
N TRP A 67 -3.41 5.63 0.33
CA TRP A 67 -2.99 5.76 -1.06
C TRP A 67 -4.17 5.86 -2.03
N LEU A 68 -5.25 5.11 -1.79
CA LEU A 68 -6.47 5.23 -2.62
C LEU A 68 -7.06 6.64 -2.52
N ARG A 69 -7.11 7.22 -1.32
CA ARG A 69 -7.56 8.60 -1.13
C ARG A 69 -6.68 9.59 -1.90
N GLN A 70 -5.36 9.45 -1.82
CA GLN A 70 -4.41 10.28 -2.58
C GLN A 70 -4.65 10.15 -4.09
N ALA A 71 -4.76 8.93 -4.60
CA ALA A 71 -5.00 8.67 -6.02
C ALA A 71 -6.35 9.23 -6.52
N VAL A 72 -7.40 9.20 -5.69
CA VAL A 72 -8.71 9.81 -6.01
C VAL A 72 -8.61 11.34 -6.06
N ASN A 73 -7.77 11.94 -5.23
CA ASN A 73 -7.50 13.38 -5.24
C ASN A 73 -6.53 13.84 -6.34
N GLY A 74 -5.94 12.90 -7.12
CA GLY A 74 -4.91 13.21 -8.10
C GLY A 74 -3.54 13.52 -7.48
N GLU A 75 -3.31 13.11 -6.24
CA GLU A 75 -2.03 13.25 -5.55
C GLU A 75 -1.09 12.09 -5.89
N ASN A 76 0.21 12.38 -6.03
CA ASN A 76 1.23 11.35 -6.20
C ASN A 76 1.52 10.65 -4.88
N ILE A 77 1.69 9.33 -4.92
CA ILE A 77 2.02 8.53 -3.75
C ILE A 77 3.54 8.51 -3.56
N ASN A 78 3.97 8.82 -2.34
CA ASN A 78 5.34 8.58 -1.88
C ASN A 78 5.34 7.46 -0.82
N PRO A 79 5.83 6.25 -1.13
CA PRO A 79 5.84 5.13 -0.16
C PRO A 79 6.82 5.33 1.01
N ARG A 80 7.63 6.39 0.96
CA ARG A 80 8.60 6.74 2.00
C ARG A 80 8.01 7.71 3.02
N GLU A 81 6.77 8.18 2.80
CA GLU A 81 6.00 9.03 3.71
C GLU A 81 4.81 8.25 4.29
N LYS A 82 4.27 8.73 5.41
CA LYS A 82 3.13 8.12 6.09
C LYS A 82 1.80 8.53 5.49
#